data_AF-A0AAV1KK05-F1
#
_entry.id   AF-A0AAV1KK05-F1
#
_cell.length_a   1.000
_cell.length_b   1.000
_cell.length_c   1.000
_cell.angle_alpha   90.00
_cell.angle_beta   90.00
_cell.angle_gamma   90.00
#
_symmetry.space_group_name_H-M   'P 1'
#
loop_
_entity.id
_entity.type
_entity.pdbx_description
1 polymer ?
#
loop_
_entity_poly.entity_id
_entity_poly.type
_entity_poly.pdbx_seq_one_letter_code
_entity_poly.pdbx_strand_id
1 'polypeptide(L)'
;MNGLTLGISGSNSKKIKGSLAYTPVIIPKNLLAKIGDENILVEKFQKCHSVDEQLSVLKENLNTSDDTILNFLVMIFLQSEMKHPVKCFLVRYITKNNNLQESFSKALAWEILSYISVNNVDCKVYMEIIPRIASCVENFPAGGKAIKQIEVELSEYLTQCLQCCVDTLRYMKSLSPTEKNEIFNLAHLTLRMLLYIVQKVTSQNTAKITATFSIVRLNIKELLFDEEVPMDTKSVCGILLITIYNLQEGSNAWIEVSFA
;
A
#
# COMPACT_ATOMS: atom_id res chain seq x y z
N MET A 1 6.58 -53.74 -10.83
CA MET A 1 5.63 -52.61 -10.69
C MET A 1 6.47 -51.35 -10.68
N ASN A 2 6.61 -50.69 -11.82
CA ASN A 2 7.45 -49.49 -11.98
C ASN A 2 6.55 -48.27 -11.87
N GLY A 3 6.82 -47.43 -10.87
CA GLY A 3 6.11 -46.17 -10.65
C GLY A 3 6.38 -45.19 -11.78
N LEU A 4 5.32 -44.80 -12.48
CA LEU A 4 5.32 -43.76 -13.50
C LEU A 4 5.32 -42.38 -12.83
N THR A 5 6.49 -41.79 -12.64
CA THR A 5 6.61 -40.32 -12.51
C THR A 5 6.59 -39.71 -13.91
N LEU A 6 5.46 -39.09 -14.26
CA LEU A 6 5.32 -38.25 -15.46
C LEU A 6 6.14 -36.97 -15.28
N GLY A 7 7.41 -37.03 -15.71
CA GLY A 7 8.23 -35.85 -15.91
C GLY A 7 7.81 -35.13 -17.19
N ILE A 8 7.07 -34.04 -17.06
CA ILE A 8 6.89 -33.10 -18.17
C ILE A 8 8.19 -32.28 -18.27
N SER A 9 9.10 -32.72 -19.12
CA SER A 9 10.26 -31.95 -19.57
C SER A 9 9.80 -30.91 -20.59
N GLY A 10 9.68 -29.66 -20.16
CA GLY A 10 9.46 -28.51 -21.02
C GLY A 10 10.69 -27.60 -21.06
N SER A 11 11.43 -27.68 -22.17
CA SER A 11 12.31 -26.65 -22.75
C SER A 11 13.50 -26.11 -21.94
N ASN A 12 14.67 -26.23 -22.55
CA ASN A 12 15.94 -25.59 -22.20
C ASN A 12 15.79 -24.09 -21.93
N SER A 13 15.76 -23.69 -20.66
CA SER A 13 16.27 -22.40 -20.22
C SER A 13 17.32 -22.65 -19.15
N LYS A 14 18.56 -22.26 -19.44
CA LYS A 14 19.63 -22.24 -18.45
C LYS A 14 19.15 -21.37 -17.30
N LYS A 15 18.80 -21.99 -16.16
CA LYS A 15 18.59 -21.28 -14.90
C LYS A 15 19.89 -20.57 -14.55
N ILE A 16 19.96 -19.28 -14.86
CA ILE A 16 20.94 -18.37 -14.28
C ILE A 16 20.60 -18.29 -12.80
N LYS A 17 21.44 -18.91 -11.96
CA LYS A 17 21.45 -18.67 -10.52
C LYS A 17 21.69 -17.18 -10.29
N GLY A 18 20.73 -16.47 -9.68
CA GLY A 18 21.04 -15.30 -8.85
C GLY A 18 20.56 -13.91 -9.29
N SER A 19 19.55 -13.74 -10.13
CA SER A 19 18.94 -12.41 -10.30
C SER A 19 17.43 -12.51 -10.33
N LEU A 20 16.77 -12.04 -9.27
CA LEU A 20 15.45 -11.44 -9.41
C LEU A 20 15.65 -10.22 -10.31
N ALA A 21 15.52 -10.39 -11.62
CA ALA A 21 15.68 -9.30 -12.58
C ALA A 21 14.47 -8.37 -12.42
N TYR A 22 14.58 -7.41 -11.50
CA TYR A 22 13.60 -6.35 -11.35
C TYR A 22 13.58 -5.50 -12.62
N THR A 23 12.39 -5.15 -13.08
CA THR A 23 12.21 -4.20 -14.18
C THR A 23 12.55 -2.79 -13.70
N PRO A 24 13.17 -1.95 -14.55
CA PRO A 24 13.39 -0.55 -14.20
C PRO A 24 12.09 0.17 -13.86
N VAL A 25 12.16 1.11 -12.91
CA VAL A 25 10.99 1.92 -12.53
C VAL A 25 10.64 2.85 -13.69
N ILE A 26 9.41 2.74 -14.20
CA ILE A 26 8.90 3.64 -15.25
C ILE A 26 7.92 4.61 -14.60
N ILE A 27 8.15 5.90 -14.81
CA ILE A 27 7.25 6.95 -14.31
C ILE A 27 6.34 7.38 -15.47
N PRO A 28 5.02 7.27 -15.32
CA PRO A 28 4.06 7.78 -16.31
C PRO A 28 4.28 9.26 -16.64
N LYS A 29 4.17 9.63 -17.93
CA LYS A 29 4.41 11.01 -18.41
C LYS A 29 3.50 12.05 -17.77
N ASN A 30 2.27 11.68 -17.43
CA ASN A 30 1.31 12.54 -16.72
C ASN A 30 1.77 12.90 -15.30
N LEU A 31 2.55 12.04 -14.64
CA LEU A 31 3.12 12.34 -13.33
C LEU A 31 4.35 13.24 -13.45
N LEU A 32 5.16 13.02 -14.48
CA LEU A 32 6.37 13.82 -14.76
C LEU A 32 6.05 15.28 -15.06
N ALA A 33 4.93 15.55 -15.73
CA ALA A 33 4.47 16.92 -15.99
C ALA A 33 4.30 17.77 -14.71
N LYS A 34 4.12 17.15 -13.54
CA LYS A 34 4.01 17.86 -12.25
C LYS A 34 5.36 18.38 -11.73
N ILE A 35 6.49 17.86 -12.22
CA ILE A 35 7.85 18.17 -11.71
C ILE A 35 8.51 19.30 -12.53
N GLY A 36 7.99 19.61 -13.72
CA GLY A 36 8.59 20.56 -14.66
C GLY A 36 9.66 19.91 -15.53
N ASP A 37 9.78 20.36 -16.79
CA ASP A 37 10.50 19.66 -17.86
C ASP A 37 12.05 19.75 -17.79
N GLU A 38 12.64 20.44 -16.81
CA GLU A 38 14.07 20.84 -16.89
C GLU A 38 14.98 20.30 -15.76
N ASN A 39 14.69 19.12 -15.20
CA ASN A 39 15.61 18.52 -14.23
C ASN A 39 16.49 17.41 -14.83
N ILE A 40 17.81 17.64 -14.85
CA ILE A 40 18.84 16.73 -15.38
C ILE A 40 18.76 15.34 -14.75
N LEU A 41 18.42 15.24 -13.45
CA LEU A 41 18.24 13.96 -12.76
C LEU A 41 17.09 13.17 -13.38
N VAL A 42 15.96 13.84 -13.62
CA VAL A 42 14.73 13.22 -14.14
C VAL A 42 14.97 12.68 -15.55
N GLU A 43 15.64 13.46 -16.40
CA GLU A 43 15.98 13.06 -17.75
C GLU A 43 16.96 11.86 -17.76
N LYS A 44 18.01 11.91 -16.94
CA LYS A 44 18.97 10.80 -16.82
C LYS A 44 18.29 9.51 -16.35
N PHE A 45 17.42 9.62 -15.34
CA PHE A 45 16.72 8.46 -14.77
C PHE A 45 15.76 7.82 -15.78
N GLN A 46 15.06 8.60 -16.60
CA GLN A 46 14.16 8.08 -17.64
C GLN A 46 14.89 7.38 -18.78
N LYS A 47 16.15 7.76 -19.06
CA LYS A 47 16.97 7.11 -20.10
C LYS A 47 17.60 5.81 -19.63
N CYS A 48 17.52 5.47 -18.34
CA CYS A 48 18.06 4.22 -17.82
C CYS A 48 17.29 3.00 -18.36
N HIS A 49 18.02 1.97 -18.76
CA HIS A 49 17.48 0.70 -19.24
C HIS A 49 17.61 -0.44 -18.21
N SER A 50 18.29 -0.19 -17.09
CA SER A 50 18.49 -1.16 -16.01
C SER A 50 18.30 -0.53 -14.63
N VAL A 51 17.99 -1.37 -13.65
CA VAL A 51 17.90 -0.95 -12.24
C VAL A 51 19.25 -0.46 -11.70
N ASP A 52 20.36 -1.05 -12.16
CA ASP A 52 21.71 -0.66 -11.74
C ASP A 52 22.07 0.75 -12.26
N GLU A 53 21.67 1.10 -13.48
CA GLU A 53 21.79 2.46 -14.01
C GLU A 53 20.95 3.45 -13.19
N GLN A 54 19.69 3.12 -12.90
CA GLN A 54 18.81 3.94 -12.06
C GLN A 54 19.42 4.20 -10.67
N LEU A 55 19.99 3.17 -10.05
CA LEU A 55 20.66 3.30 -8.76
C LEU A 55 21.93 4.15 -8.83
N SER A 56 22.68 4.05 -9.93
CA SER A 56 23.90 4.85 -10.15
C SER A 56 23.56 6.33 -10.32
N VAL A 57 22.55 6.64 -11.15
CA VAL A 57 22.04 8.01 -11.33
C VAL A 57 21.57 8.60 -10.00
N LEU A 58 20.81 7.84 -9.20
CA LEU A 58 20.36 8.32 -7.90
C LEU A 58 21.54 8.60 -6.95
N LYS A 59 22.51 7.69 -6.85
CA LYS A 59 23.67 7.86 -5.95
C LYS A 59 24.50 9.10 -6.28
N GLU A 60 24.67 9.42 -7.56
CA GLU A 60 25.52 10.52 -8.02
C GLU A 60 24.88 11.90 -7.83
N ASN A 61 23.54 11.99 -7.77
CA ASN A 61 22.82 13.25 -7.92
C ASN A 61 21.90 13.59 -6.74
N LEU A 62 21.95 12.84 -5.62
CA LEU A 62 21.04 12.98 -4.48
C LEU A 62 21.43 14.01 -3.40
N ASN A 63 22.50 14.78 -3.60
CA ASN A 63 23.08 15.67 -2.58
C ASN A 63 22.34 17.01 -2.37
N THR A 64 21.11 17.14 -2.83
CA THR A 64 20.39 18.42 -2.86
C THR A 64 19.05 18.33 -2.13
N SER A 65 18.78 19.30 -1.27
CA SER A 65 17.48 19.47 -0.58
C SER A 65 16.46 20.23 -1.45
N ASP A 66 16.53 20.06 -2.77
CA ASP A 66 15.62 20.69 -3.71
C ASP A 66 14.27 19.97 -3.67
N ASP A 67 13.20 20.74 -3.43
CA ASP A 67 11.83 20.26 -3.36
C ASP A 67 11.41 19.54 -4.65
N THR A 68 11.93 19.96 -5.81
CA THR A 68 11.67 19.34 -7.11
C THR A 68 12.21 17.91 -7.16
N ILE A 69 13.45 17.74 -6.69
CA ILE A 69 14.10 16.44 -6.59
C ILE A 69 13.39 15.58 -5.55
N LEU A 70 12.99 16.16 -4.42
CA LEU A 70 12.27 15.44 -3.39
C LEU A 70 10.93 14.87 -3.88
N ASN A 71 10.16 15.68 -4.62
CA ASN A 71 8.92 15.25 -5.25
C ASN A 71 9.16 14.11 -6.26
N PHE A 72 10.23 14.21 -7.04
CA PHE A 72 10.64 13.13 -7.95
C PHE A 72 10.96 11.81 -7.22
N LEU A 73 11.69 11.88 -6.09
CA LEU A 73 12.00 10.70 -5.29
C LEU A 73 10.74 10.06 -4.69
N VAL A 74 9.78 10.87 -4.25
CA VAL A 74 8.47 10.40 -3.78
C VAL A 74 7.71 9.67 -4.90
N MET A 75 7.73 10.21 -6.13
CA MET A 75 7.10 9.54 -7.27
C MET A 75 7.76 8.20 -7.59
N ILE A 76 9.09 8.16 -7.68
CA ILE A 76 9.82 6.90 -7.87
C ILE A 76 9.47 5.91 -6.76
N PHE A 77 9.44 6.37 -5.51
CA PHE A 77 9.15 5.56 -4.35
C PHE A 77 7.75 4.92 -4.43
N LEU A 78 6.73 5.68 -4.82
CA LEU A 78 5.35 5.19 -4.95
C LEU A 78 5.17 4.27 -6.17
N GLN A 79 5.85 4.55 -7.28
CA GLN A 79 5.78 3.73 -8.50
C GLN A 79 6.60 2.44 -8.41
N SER A 80 7.59 2.39 -7.51
CA SER A 80 8.37 1.18 -7.29
C SER A 80 7.59 0.12 -6.52
N GLU A 81 7.65 -1.12 -7.01
CA GLU A 81 7.08 -2.28 -6.33
C GLU A 81 7.70 -2.51 -4.94
N MET A 82 7.01 -3.30 -4.13
CA MET A 82 7.51 -3.74 -2.83
C MET A 82 8.83 -4.51 -3.01
N LYS A 83 9.82 -4.24 -2.15
CA LYS A 83 11.18 -4.81 -2.21
C LYS A 83 12.01 -4.44 -3.45
N HIS A 84 11.50 -3.62 -4.36
CA HIS A 84 12.26 -3.13 -5.51
C HIS A 84 13.58 -2.46 -5.06
N PRO A 85 14.73 -2.73 -5.70
CA PRO A 85 16.03 -2.20 -5.24
C PRO A 85 16.07 -0.68 -5.13
N VAL A 86 15.43 0.03 -6.07
CA VAL A 86 15.31 1.51 -6.01
C VAL A 86 14.52 1.95 -4.78
N LYS A 87 13.38 1.31 -4.48
CA LYS A 87 12.59 1.62 -3.27
C LYS A 87 13.39 1.36 -2.00
N CYS A 88 14.04 0.20 -1.92
CA CYS A 88 14.90 -0.17 -0.80
C CYS A 88 16.06 0.81 -0.60
N PHE A 89 16.66 1.28 -1.70
CA PHE A 89 17.69 2.31 -1.66
C PHE A 89 17.15 3.63 -1.11
N LEU A 90 15.99 4.11 -1.60
CA LEU A 90 15.34 5.33 -1.11
C LEU A 90 14.99 5.23 0.38
N VAL A 91 14.40 4.12 0.83
CA VAL A 91 14.10 3.89 2.26
C VAL A 91 15.38 4.04 3.10
N ARG A 92 16.47 3.39 2.70
CA ARG A 92 17.75 3.48 3.41
C ARG A 92 18.34 4.88 3.37
N TYR A 93 18.29 5.55 2.22
CA TYR A 93 18.81 6.89 2.02
C TYR A 93 18.08 7.91 2.89
N ILE A 94 16.75 7.95 2.82
CA ILE A 94 15.93 8.88 3.61
C ILE A 94 16.02 8.57 5.11
N THR A 95 16.06 7.29 5.50
CA THR A 95 16.20 6.93 6.91
C THR A 95 17.53 7.38 7.49
N LYS A 96 18.64 7.32 6.72
CA LYS A 96 19.95 7.80 7.16
C LYS A 96 20.05 9.33 7.25
N ASN A 97 19.29 10.05 6.41
CA ASN A 97 19.32 11.51 6.32
C ASN A 97 18.14 12.12 7.09
N ASN A 98 18.30 12.29 8.39
CA ASN A 98 17.24 12.79 9.29
C ASN A 98 16.64 14.14 8.85
N ASN A 99 17.45 15.01 8.26
CA ASN A 99 17.02 16.32 7.73
C ASN A 99 16.03 16.19 6.56
N LEU A 100 16.11 15.13 5.76
CA LEU A 100 15.22 14.92 4.61
C LEU A 100 13.91 14.23 5.00
N GLN A 101 13.86 13.52 6.15
CA GLN A 101 12.71 12.72 6.51
C GLN A 101 11.41 13.53 6.63
N GLU A 102 11.46 14.73 7.22
CA GLU A 102 10.27 15.54 7.41
C GLU A 102 9.71 16.03 6.08
N SER A 103 10.55 16.67 5.25
CA SER A 103 10.15 17.14 3.93
C SER A 103 9.67 15.99 3.06
N PHE A 104 10.36 14.84 3.08
CA PHE A 104 9.95 13.66 2.32
C PHE A 104 8.58 13.14 2.79
N SER A 105 8.33 13.14 4.10
CA SER A 105 7.04 12.71 4.66
C SER A 105 5.89 13.63 4.20
N LYS A 106 6.13 14.94 4.15
CA LYS A 106 5.14 15.93 3.68
C LYS A 106 4.85 15.77 2.19
N ALA A 107 5.90 15.64 1.36
CA ALA A 107 5.75 15.41 -0.08
C ALA A 107 5.04 14.08 -0.37
N LEU A 108 5.38 13.02 0.37
CA LEU A 108 4.72 11.72 0.27
C LEU A 108 3.24 11.78 0.67
N ALA A 109 2.91 12.49 1.76
CA ALA A 109 1.53 12.69 2.17
C ALA A 109 0.71 13.41 1.09
N TRP A 110 1.26 14.47 0.50
CA TRP A 110 0.61 15.22 -0.56
C TRP A 110 0.38 14.39 -1.82
N GLU A 111 1.38 13.60 -2.25
CA GLU A 111 1.21 12.74 -3.43
C GLU A 111 0.19 11.63 -3.17
N ILE A 112 0.16 11.04 -1.95
CA ILE A 112 -0.88 10.06 -1.58
C ILE A 112 -2.28 10.71 -1.60
N LEU A 113 -2.44 11.92 -1.06
CA LEU A 113 -3.70 12.66 -1.13
C LEU A 113 -4.18 12.82 -2.58
N SER A 114 -3.26 13.11 -3.50
CA SER A 114 -3.60 13.23 -4.92
C SER A 114 -4.09 11.92 -5.56
N TYR A 115 -3.65 10.76 -5.05
CA TYR A 115 -4.16 9.45 -5.50
C TYR A 115 -5.56 9.16 -4.93
N ILE A 116 -5.82 9.55 -3.68
CA ILE A 116 -7.07 9.20 -2.99
C ILE A 116 -8.18 10.26 -3.14
N SER A 117 -7.89 11.42 -3.73
CA SER A 117 -8.89 12.48 -3.97
C SER A 117 -9.93 12.15 -5.04
N VAL A 118 -9.80 11.03 -5.74
CA VAL A 118 -10.76 10.58 -6.76
C VAL A 118 -11.89 9.83 -6.06
N ASN A 119 -13.12 10.35 -6.15
CA ASN A 119 -14.32 9.72 -5.57
C ASN A 119 -14.95 8.71 -6.55
N ASN A 120 -15.65 7.70 -6.02
CA ASN A 120 -16.38 6.65 -6.77
C ASN A 120 -15.49 5.81 -7.69
N VAL A 121 -14.56 5.11 -7.07
CA VAL A 121 -13.50 4.39 -7.77
C VAL A 121 -13.87 2.91 -7.95
N ASP A 122 -13.63 2.36 -9.14
CA ASP A 122 -13.72 0.92 -9.42
C ASP A 122 -12.69 0.14 -8.58
N CYS A 123 -13.03 -1.08 -8.18
CA CYS A 123 -12.17 -2.01 -7.45
C CYS A 123 -10.81 -2.23 -8.15
N LYS A 124 -10.75 -2.15 -9.48
CA LYS A 124 -9.48 -2.21 -10.24
C LYS A 124 -8.47 -1.12 -9.87
N VAL A 125 -8.94 0.10 -9.65
CA VAL A 125 -8.06 1.22 -9.29
C VAL A 125 -7.60 1.07 -7.84
N TYR A 126 -8.47 0.60 -6.94
CA TYR A 126 -8.08 0.26 -5.58
C TYR A 126 -6.99 -0.83 -5.56
N MET A 127 -7.08 -1.84 -6.44
CA MET A 127 -6.03 -2.87 -6.59
C MET A 127 -4.68 -2.28 -7.01
N GLU A 128 -4.64 -1.16 -7.71
CA GLU A 128 -3.40 -0.47 -8.07
C GLU A 128 -2.87 0.40 -6.93
N ILE A 129 -3.74 1.19 -6.29
CA ILE A 129 -3.36 2.25 -5.35
C ILE A 129 -3.06 1.69 -3.96
N ILE A 130 -3.90 0.79 -3.43
CA ILE A 130 -3.78 0.32 -2.04
C ILE A 130 -2.45 -0.41 -1.79
N PRO A 131 -1.95 -1.30 -2.66
CA PRO A 131 -0.62 -1.90 -2.50
C PRO A 131 0.53 -0.89 -2.47
N ARG A 132 0.46 0.16 -3.29
CA ARG A 132 1.46 1.23 -3.30
C ARG A 132 1.47 1.98 -1.97
N ILE A 133 0.30 2.38 -1.47
CA ILE A 133 0.18 3.06 -0.17
C ILE A 133 0.63 2.14 0.97
N ALA A 134 0.21 0.87 0.97
CA ALA A 134 0.57 -0.08 2.03
C ALA A 134 2.08 -0.31 2.12
N SER A 135 2.77 -0.37 0.98
CA SER A 135 4.22 -0.49 0.94
C SER A 135 4.97 0.71 1.53
N CYS A 136 4.30 1.85 1.76
CA CYS A 136 4.91 3.04 2.34
C CYS A 136 5.23 2.89 3.83
N VAL A 137 4.49 2.05 4.57
CA VAL A 137 4.64 1.96 6.03
C VAL A 137 5.56 0.83 6.48
N GLU A 138 5.95 -0.08 5.59
CA GLU A 138 6.79 -1.23 5.92
C GLU A 138 8.23 -0.81 6.23
N ASN A 139 8.61 -0.84 7.51
CA ASN A 139 9.96 -0.55 7.98
C ASN A 139 10.49 0.85 7.56
N PHE A 140 9.59 1.81 7.36
CA PHE A 140 9.95 3.15 6.90
C PHE A 140 9.32 4.26 7.75
N PRO A 141 10.09 4.89 8.66
CA PRO A 141 9.58 5.91 9.58
C PRO A 141 8.95 7.12 8.87
N ALA A 142 9.55 7.60 7.77
CA ALA A 142 9.02 8.75 7.04
C ALA A 142 7.68 8.41 6.36
N GLY A 143 7.52 7.20 5.83
CA GLY A 143 6.23 6.74 5.32
C GLY A 143 5.17 6.62 6.41
N GLY A 144 5.53 6.13 7.59
CA GLY A 144 4.64 6.14 8.76
C GLY A 144 4.19 7.55 9.15
N LYS A 145 5.09 8.54 9.13
CA LYS A 145 4.77 9.96 9.36
C LYS A 145 3.90 10.56 8.26
N ALA A 146 4.10 10.16 7.01
CA ALA A 146 3.27 10.62 5.89
C ALA A 146 1.82 10.15 6.05
N ILE A 147 1.60 8.85 6.29
CA ILE A 147 0.27 8.29 6.53
C ILE A 147 -0.40 8.95 7.74
N LYS A 148 0.38 9.25 8.78
CA LYS A 148 -0.13 9.92 9.98
C LYS A 148 -0.71 11.31 9.70
N GLN A 149 -0.18 12.03 8.70
CA GLN A 149 -0.67 13.36 8.33
C GLN A 149 -2.02 13.33 7.60
N ILE A 150 -2.39 12.19 7.01
CA ILE A 150 -3.54 12.03 6.12
C ILE A 150 -4.47 10.92 6.61
N GLU A 151 -4.37 10.56 7.90
CA GLU A 151 -4.98 9.35 8.44
C GLU A 151 -6.51 9.38 8.39
N VAL A 152 -7.12 10.57 8.43
CA VAL A 152 -8.57 10.73 8.35
C VAL A 152 -9.04 10.47 6.92
N GLU A 153 -8.49 11.21 5.96
CA GLU A 153 -8.79 11.09 4.53
C GLU A 153 -8.52 9.68 4.02
N LEU A 154 -7.40 9.09 4.44
CA LEU A 154 -7.05 7.72 4.07
C LEU A 154 -8.00 6.70 4.70
N SER A 155 -8.46 6.91 5.95
CA SER A 155 -9.43 6.00 6.57
C SER A 155 -10.77 6.00 5.86
N GLU A 156 -11.22 7.16 5.38
CA GLU A 156 -12.44 7.30 4.59
C GLU A 156 -12.29 6.58 3.25
N TYR A 157 -11.17 6.79 2.55
CA TYR A 157 -10.87 6.12 1.29
C TYR A 157 -10.77 4.59 1.44
N LEU A 158 -10.11 4.09 2.50
CA LEU A 158 -10.03 2.66 2.81
C LEU A 158 -11.39 2.07 3.16
N THR A 159 -12.27 2.84 3.81
CA THR A 159 -13.64 2.40 4.11
C THR A 159 -14.44 2.23 2.81
N GLN A 160 -14.31 3.15 1.86
CA GLN A 160 -14.92 3.03 0.54
C GLN A 160 -14.36 1.84 -0.25
N CYS A 161 -13.04 1.61 -0.18
CA CYS A 161 -12.41 0.44 -0.77
C CYS A 161 -12.98 -0.87 -0.21
N LEU A 162 -13.11 -0.97 1.12
CA LEU A 162 -13.65 -2.16 1.78
C LEU A 162 -15.12 -2.40 1.37
N GLN A 163 -15.92 -1.33 1.31
CA GLN A 163 -17.29 -1.39 0.81
C GLN A 163 -17.34 -1.89 -0.64
N CYS A 164 -16.49 -1.37 -1.55
CA CYS A 164 -16.39 -1.85 -2.93
C CYS A 164 -16.10 -3.35 -2.98
N CYS A 165 -15.18 -3.84 -2.14
CA CYS A 165 -14.83 -5.25 -2.10
C CYS A 165 -16.04 -6.12 -1.72
N VAL A 166 -16.74 -5.75 -0.63
CA VAL A 166 -17.92 -6.46 -0.13
C VAL A 166 -19.04 -6.43 -1.17
N ASP A 167 -19.34 -5.27 -1.73
CA ASP A 167 -20.39 -5.12 -2.74
C ASP A 167 -20.07 -5.94 -4.00
N THR A 168 -18.82 -5.92 -4.46
CA THR A 168 -18.39 -6.69 -5.63
C THR A 168 -18.56 -8.18 -5.40
N LEU A 169 -18.10 -8.70 -4.24
CA LEU A 169 -18.26 -10.10 -3.87
C LEU A 169 -19.73 -10.52 -3.76
N ARG A 170 -20.58 -9.63 -3.21
CA ARG A 170 -22.01 -9.90 -2.99
C ARG A 170 -22.83 -9.87 -4.28
N TYR A 171 -22.60 -8.88 -5.15
CA TYR A 171 -23.46 -8.61 -6.29
C TYR A 171 -22.93 -9.22 -7.60
N MET A 172 -21.63 -9.43 -7.77
CA MET A 172 -21.08 -10.08 -8.96
C MET A 172 -21.04 -11.60 -8.81
N LYS A 173 -22.11 -12.26 -9.27
CA LYS A 173 -22.27 -13.72 -9.19
C LYS A 173 -21.38 -14.52 -10.16
N SER A 174 -20.71 -13.86 -11.11
CA SER A 174 -19.91 -14.50 -12.16
C SER A 174 -18.40 -14.29 -12.02
N LEU A 175 -17.91 -13.93 -10.84
CA LEU A 175 -16.47 -13.77 -10.61
C LEU A 175 -15.76 -15.13 -10.70
N SER A 176 -14.70 -15.18 -11.49
CA SER A 176 -13.79 -16.33 -11.51
C SER A 176 -13.06 -16.48 -10.17
N PRO A 177 -12.57 -17.69 -9.83
CA PRO A 177 -11.78 -17.89 -8.61
C PRO A 177 -10.59 -16.94 -8.49
N THR A 178 -9.96 -16.57 -9.61
CA THR A 178 -8.84 -15.63 -9.64
C THR A 178 -9.28 -14.22 -9.25
N GLU A 179 -10.35 -13.71 -9.84
CA GLU A 179 -10.88 -12.37 -9.54
C GLU A 179 -11.35 -12.28 -8.08
N LYS A 180 -12.01 -13.33 -7.56
CA LYS A 180 -12.38 -13.41 -6.14
C LYS A 180 -11.15 -13.32 -5.24
N ASN A 181 -10.08 -14.06 -5.56
CA ASN A 181 -8.85 -14.03 -4.79
C ASN A 181 -8.17 -12.64 -4.82
N GLU A 182 -8.20 -11.95 -5.95
CA GLU A 182 -7.70 -10.56 -6.04
C GLU A 182 -8.51 -9.62 -5.15
N ILE A 183 -9.84 -9.74 -5.13
CA ILE A 183 -10.70 -8.94 -4.25
C ILE A 183 -10.46 -9.27 -2.77
N PHE A 184 -10.29 -10.55 -2.41
CA PHE A 184 -9.95 -10.92 -1.04
C PHE A 184 -8.57 -10.41 -0.61
N ASN A 185 -7.59 -10.41 -1.50
CA ASN A 185 -6.26 -9.82 -1.24
C ASN A 185 -6.36 -8.30 -1.03
N LEU A 186 -7.17 -7.62 -1.85
CA LEU A 186 -7.43 -6.20 -1.67
C LEU A 186 -8.11 -5.92 -0.33
N ALA A 187 -9.18 -6.65 0.00
CA ALA A 187 -9.88 -6.54 1.28
C ALA A 187 -8.92 -6.78 2.46
N HIS A 188 -8.11 -7.85 2.40
CA HIS A 188 -7.11 -8.17 3.41
C HIS A 188 -6.13 -7.01 3.63
N LEU A 189 -5.60 -6.45 2.55
CA LEU A 189 -4.64 -5.35 2.63
C LEU A 189 -5.28 -4.05 3.16
N THR A 190 -6.50 -3.75 2.71
CA THR A 190 -7.30 -2.63 3.20
C THR A 190 -7.57 -2.74 4.70
N LEU A 191 -7.96 -3.92 5.18
CA LEU A 191 -8.17 -4.19 6.62
C LEU A 191 -6.88 -4.02 7.42
N ARG A 192 -5.73 -4.48 6.90
CA ARG A 192 -4.43 -4.27 7.55
C ARG A 192 -4.04 -2.80 7.63
N MET A 193 -4.34 -2.03 6.60
CA MET A 193 -4.09 -0.59 6.59
C MET A 193 -5.01 0.17 7.55
N LEU A 194 -6.29 -0.19 7.61
CA LEU A 194 -7.21 0.32 8.62
C LEU A 194 -6.69 0.00 10.02
N LEU A 195 -6.29 -1.24 10.30
CA LEU A 195 -5.71 -1.64 11.57
C LEU A 195 -4.48 -0.81 11.93
N TYR A 196 -3.58 -0.58 10.97
CA TYR A 196 -2.42 0.27 11.17
C TYR A 196 -2.81 1.70 11.60
N ILE A 197 -3.83 2.30 10.95
CA ILE A 197 -4.32 3.63 11.31
C ILE A 197 -4.92 3.63 12.71
N VAL A 198 -5.81 2.68 13.02
CA VAL A 198 -6.48 2.59 14.33
C VAL A 198 -5.45 2.41 15.46
N GLN A 199 -4.42 1.60 15.27
CA GLN A 199 -3.36 1.39 16.27
C GLN A 199 -2.50 2.63 16.52
N LYS A 200 -2.47 3.58 15.59
CA LYS A 200 -1.59 4.76 15.66
C LYS A 200 -2.33 6.08 15.70
N VAL A 201 -3.66 6.09 15.80
CA VAL A 201 -4.48 7.30 15.78
C VAL A 201 -4.15 8.24 16.95
N THR A 202 -4.24 9.54 16.73
CA THR A 202 -4.06 10.54 17.80
C THR A 202 -5.40 10.81 18.47
N SER A 203 -5.36 11.23 19.74
CA SER A 203 -6.56 11.63 20.47
C SER A 203 -7.39 12.69 19.71
N GLN A 204 -6.73 13.60 18.99
CA GLN A 204 -7.39 14.64 18.18
C GLN A 204 -8.22 14.08 17.01
N ASN A 205 -7.74 13.03 16.34
CA ASN A 205 -8.41 12.45 15.17
C ASN A 205 -9.30 11.25 15.51
N THR A 206 -9.26 10.79 16.77
CA THR A 206 -10.02 9.62 17.23
C THR A 206 -11.50 9.77 16.94
N ALA A 207 -12.12 10.91 17.26
CA ALA A 207 -13.57 11.10 17.04
C ALA A 207 -13.96 11.02 15.55
N LYS A 208 -13.17 11.60 14.65
CA LYS A 208 -13.42 11.58 13.20
C LYS A 208 -13.30 10.18 12.63
N ILE A 209 -12.22 9.46 12.98
CA ILE A 209 -12.00 8.09 12.54
C ILE A 209 -13.04 7.15 13.17
N THR A 210 -13.52 7.45 14.38
CA THR A 210 -14.57 6.65 15.03
C THR A 210 -15.90 6.71 14.28
N ALA A 211 -16.19 7.83 13.61
CA ALA A 211 -17.40 7.96 12.79
C ALA A 211 -17.42 6.98 11.61
N THR A 212 -16.26 6.69 11.00
CA THR A 212 -16.14 5.76 9.87
C THR A 212 -16.28 4.29 10.29
N PHE A 213 -16.04 3.98 11.57
CA PHE A 213 -16.07 2.60 12.06
C PHE A 213 -17.44 1.92 12.00
N SER A 214 -18.54 2.67 12.01
CA SER A 214 -19.87 2.09 11.85
C SER A 214 -19.99 1.32 10.52
N ILE A 215 -19.52 1.92 9.43
CA ILE A 215 -19.48 1.32 8.09
C ILE A 215 -18.46 0.18 8.04
N VAL A 216 -17.27 0.40 8.61
CA VAL A 216 -16.22 -0.64 8.66
C VAL A 216 -16.72 -1.89 9.39
N ARG A 217 -17.45 -1.75 10.49
CA ARG A 217 -18.03 -2.87 11.25
C ARG A 217 -19.04 -3.67 10.43
N LEU A 218 -19.90 -2.99 9.68
CA LEU A 218 -20.86 -3.66 8.79
C LEU A 218 -20.12 -4.51 7.74
N ASN A 219 -19.12 -3.93 7.08
CA ASN A 219 -18.32 -4.65 6.09
C ASN A 219 -17.51 -5.81 6.69
N ILE A 220 -16.94 -5.63 7.88
CA ILE A 220 -16.26 -6.71 8.62
C ILE A 220 -17.23 -7.86 8.91
N LYS A 221 -18.47 -7.55 9.32
CA LYS A 221 -19.48 -8.57 9.61
C LYS A 221 -19.78 -9.42 8.38
N GLU A 222 -20.02 -8.79 7.23
CA GLU A 222 -20.24 -9.50 5.96
C GLU A 222 -19.07 -10.43 5.63
N LEU A 223 -17.82 -9.94 5.74
CA LEU A 223 -16.62 -10.74 5.45
C LEU A 223 -16.38 -11.89 6.45
N LEU A 224 -16.75 -11.73 7.73
CA LEU A 224 -16.55 -12.76 8.75
C LEU A 224 -17.45 -13.98 8.51
N PHE A 225 -18.69 -13.74 8.09
CA PHE A 225 -19.71 -14.77 7.89
C PHE A 225 -19.74 -15.38 6.49
N ASP A 226 -19.00 -14.81 5.53
CA ASP A 226 -18.83 -15.40 4.20
C ASP A 226 -17.89 -16.63 4.26
N GLU A 227 -18.35 -17.79 3.79
CA GLU A 227 -17.59 -19.05 3.81
C GLU A 227 -16.39 -19.05 2.86
N GLU A 228 -16.41 -18.25 1.80
CA GLU A 228 -15.34 -18.18 0.80
C GLU A 228 -14.17 -17.29 1.22
N VAL A 229 -14.38 -16.41 2.21
CA VAL A 229 -13.34 -15.50 2.69
C VAL A 229 -12.20 -16.28 3.36
N PRO A 230 -10.93 -16.07 2.96
CA PRO A 230 -9.78 -16.72 3.58
C PRO A 230 -9.67 -16.45 5.08
N MET A 231 -9.24 -17.47 5.84
CA MET A 231 -9.09 -17.39 7.30
C MET A 231 -8.13 -16.28 7.77
N ASP A 232 -7.10 -15.96 6.98
CA ASP A 232 -6.19 -14.86 7.28
C ASP A 232 -6.91 -13.51 7.26
N THR A 233 -7.82 -13.30 6.31
CA THR A 233 -8.66 -12.09 6.21
C THR A 233 -9.64 -12.03 7.38
N LYS A 234 -10.28 -13.15 7.75
CA LYS A 234 -11.16 -13.22 8.93
C LYS A 234 -10.43 -12.91 10.23
N SER A 235 -9.19 -13.38 10.36
CA SER A 235 -8.34 -13.08 11.52
C SER A 235 -8.06 -11.59 11.65
N VAL A 236 -7.72 -10.92 10.54
CA VAL A 236 -7.51 -9.46 10.53
C VAL A 236 -8.81 -8.71 10.83
N CYS A 237 -9.95 -9.16 10.29
CA CYS A 237 -11.27 -8.63 10.63
C CYS A 237 -11.52 -8.65 12.14
N GLY A 238 -11.30 -9.78 12.81
CA GLY A 238 -11.46 -9.92 14.26
C GLY A 238 -10.55 -8.98 15.04
N ILE A 239 -9.25 -8.94 14.70
CA ILE A 239 -8.28 -8.05 15.36
C ILE A 239 -8.68 -6.59 15.19
N LEU A 240 -9.09 -6.17 13.98
CA LEU A 240 -9.53 -4.81 13.72
C LEU A 240 -10.78 -4.45 14.50
N LEU A 241 -11.79 -5.34 14.50
CA LEU A 241 -13.04 -5.13 15.23
C LEU A 241 -12.78 -4.87 16.71
N ILE A 242 -11.90 -5.67 17.31
CA ILE A 242 -11.61 -5.49 18.72
C ILE A 242 -10.73 -4.26 18.98
N THR A 243 -9.77 -3.98 18.10
CA THR A 243 -8.94 -2.78 18.23
C THR A 243 -9.79 -1.51 18.16
N ILE A 244 -10.78 -1.48 17.25
CA ILE A 244 -11.79 -0.42 17.17
C ILE A 244 -12.58 -0.31 18.47
N TYR A 245 -13.00 -1.44 19.04
CA TYR A 245 -13.79 -1.46 20.26
C TYR A 245 -13.01 -0.94 21.48
N ASN A 246 -11.74 -1.34 21.61
CA ASN A 246 -10.82 -0.80 22.63
C ASN A 246 -10.58 0.70 22.49
N LEU A 247 -10.57 1.20 21.27
CA LEU A 247 -10.40 2.62 21.00
C LEU A 247 -11.65 3.43 21.42
N GLN A 248 -12.85 2.83 21.34
CA GLN A 248 -14.11 3.47 21.73
C GLN A 248 -14.38 3.40 23.24
N GLU A 249 -14.27 2.21 23.82
CA GLU A 249 -14.72 1.91 25.20
C GLU A 249 -13.55 1.78 26.20
N GLY A 250 -12.31 1.95 25.74
CA GLY A 250 -11.10 1.87 26.58
C GLY A 250 -10.59 0.44 26.80
N SER A 251 -9.56 0.29 27.65
CA SER A 251 -8.83 -0.99 27.82
C SER A 251 -9.64 -2.12 28.45
N ASN A 252 -10.77 -1.80 29.11
CA ASN A 252 -11.64 -2.79 29.76
C ASN A 252 -12.79 -3.27 28.86
N ALA A 253 -12.86 -2.76 27.62
CA ALA A 253 -13.91 -3.05 26.67
C ALA A 253 -14.11 -4.56 26.45
N TRP A 254 -13.03 -5.33 26.30
CA TRP A 254 -13.08 -6.80 26.08
C TRP A 254 -13.99 -7.60 27.02
N ILE A 255 -14.21 -7.08 28.24
CA ILE A 255 -15.10 -7.72 29.23
C ILE A 255 -16.54 -7.71 28.71
N GLU A 256 -16.99 -6.65 28.06
CA GLU A 256 -18.37 -6.52 27.55
C GLU A 256 -18.65 -7.38 26.31
N VAL A 257 -17.65 -7.60 25.44
CA VAL A 257 -17.80 -8.47 24.24
C VAL A 257 -17.99 -9.94 24.61
N SER A 258 -17.52 -10.35 25.80
CA SER A 258 -17.57 -11.73 26.26
C SER A 258 -18.92 -12.13 26.89
N PHE A 259 -19.81 -11.15 27.12
CA PHE A 259 -21.07 -11.32 27.84
C PHE A 259 -22.32 -10.89 27.05
N ALA A 260 -22.19 -10.64 25.74
CA ALA A 260 -23.30 -10.37 24.82
C ALA A 260 -23.38 -11.44 23.72
#